data_AF-A0A520M4E2-F1
#
_entry.id   AF-A0A520M4E2-F1
#
_cell.length_a   1.000
_cell.length_b   1.000
_cell.length_c   1.000
_cell.angle_alpha   90.00
_cell.angle_beta   90.00
_cell.angle_gamma   90.00
#
_symmetry.space_group_name_H-M   'P 1'
#
loop_
_entity.id
_entity.type
_entity.pdbx_description
1 polymer ?
#
loop_
_entity_poly.entity_id
_entity_poly.type
_entity_poly.pdbx_seq_one_letter_code
_entity_poly.pdbx_strand_id
1 'polypeptide(L)'
;MITTALKRNYAIGNAANGVKTDMFTFFLLFFYTNIAGLEPALAGFAILIALCVDAVTDPLMGTITDRTNSRWGRRHPYMFFSFIPISIGYVLLFLPNPSWDVSQSALFAWMVSFTIMTRVGMTFFDIPHRGLGAELSKDYEERVSIMSWRELVGWLSGLTNAFLGYFVFLRPTAEYEKGMLNADAW
;
A
#
# COMPACT_ATOMS: atom_id res chain seq x y z
N MET A 1 22.59 15.04 -18.04
CA MET A 1 21.99 13.70 -18.01
C MET A 1 22.00 13.15 -16.59
N ILE A 2 20.88 12.65 -16.10
CA ILE A 2 20.78 12.05 -14.76
C ILE A 2 21.41 10.66 -14.75
N THR A 3 22.29 10.41 -13.76
CA THR A 3 22.96 9.12 -13.59
C THR A 3 21.96 7.99 -13.34
N THR A 4 22.16 6.84 -13.96
CA THR A 4 21.31 5.63 -13.78
C THR A 4 21.17 5.21 -12.32
N ALA A 5 22.21 5.41 -11.50
CA ALA A 5 22.17 5.15 -10.07
C ALA A 5 21.10 5.98 -9.34
N LEU A 6 20.92 7.25 -9.70
CA LEU A 6 19.91 8.12 -9.10
C LEU A 6 18.50 7.66 -9.49
N LYS A 7 18.29 7.30 -10.76
CA LYS A 7 17.00 6.76 -11.26
C LYS A 7 16.62 5.50 -10.49
N ARG A 8 17.57 4.58 -10.29
CA ARG A 8 17.36 3.36 -9.50
C ARG A 8 17.01 3.66 -8.05
N ASN A 9 17.79 4.50 -7.37
CA ASN A 9 17.55 4.84 -5.96
C ASN A 9 16.18 5.50 -5.75
N TYR A 10 15.77 6.38 -6.66
CA TYR A 10 14.42 6.95 -6.66
C TYR A 10 13.34 5.89 -6.88
N ALA A 11 13.54 5.00 -7.86
CA ALA A 11 12.58 3.96 -8.22
C ALA A 11 12.36 2.92 -7.11
N ILE A 12 13.39 2.61 -6.31
CA ILE A 12 13.27 1.70 -5.15
C ILE A 12 12.17 2.17 -4.18
N GLY A 13 11.96 3.48 -4.03
CA GLY A 13 10.88 4.01 -3.20
C GLY A 13 9.49 3.52 -3.62
N ASN A 14 9.26 3.25 -4.91
CA ASN A 14 7.96 2.80 -5.42
C ASN A 14 7.70 1.30 -5.19
N ALA A 15 8.68 0.54 -4.70
CA ALA A 15 8.47 -0.85 -4.32
C ALA A 15 7.37 -0.98 -3.24
N ALA A 16 7.32 -0.04 -2.28
CA ALA A 16 6.28 -0.01 -1.27
C ALA A 16 4.87 0.12 -1.86
N ASN A 17 4.72 0.85 -2.97
CA ASN A 17 3.44 1.05 -3.63
C ASN A 17 2.97 -0.20 -4.39
N GLY A 18 3.90 -0.91 -5.04
CA GLY A 18 3.61 -2.19 -5.68
C GLY A 18 3.13 -3.24 -4.67
N VAL A 19 3.87 -3.42 -3.57
CA VAL A 19 3.49 -4.33 -2.48
C VAL A 19 2.13 -3.96 -1.90
N LYS A 20 1.89 -2.66 -1.65
CA LYS A 20 0.59 -2.18 -1.16
C LYS A 20 -0.55 -2.53 -2.09
N THR A 21 -0.38 -2.30 -3.39
CA THR A 21 -1.45 -2.55 -4.37
C THR A 21 -1.87 -4.02 -4.36
N ASP A 22 -0.91 -4.93 -4.35
CA ASP A 22 -1.19 -6.37 -4.30
C ASP A 22 -1.79 -6.81 -2.96
N MET A 23 -1.27 -6.28 -1.85
CA MET A 23 -1.82 -6.56 -0.52
C MET A 23 -3.29 -6.15 -0.41
N PHE A 24 -3.66 -4.96 -0.87
CA PHE A 24 -5.05 -4.48 -0.79
C PHE A 24 -5.97 -5.20 -1.78
N THR A 25 -5.49 -5.52 -2.97
CA THR A 25 -6.33 -6.09 -4.04
C THR A 25 -6.58 -7.58 -3.83
N PHE A 26 -5.54 -8.35 -3.49
CA PHE A 26 -5.63 -9.80 -3.39
C PHE A 26 -5.72 -10.28 -1.95
N PHE A 27 -4.75 -9.89 -1.11
CA PHE A 27 -4.58 -10.47 0.21
C PHE A 27 -5.66 -10.00 1.20
N LEU A 28 -5.90 -8.69 1.27
CA LEU A 28 -6.87 -8.08 2.19
C LEU A 28 -8.29 -8.53 1.91
N LEU A 29 -8.70 -8.45 0.63
CA LEU A 29 -10.05 -8.85 0.23
C LEU A 29 -10.26 -10.33 0.50
N PHE A 30 -9.28 -11.17 0.17
CA PHE A 30 -9.35 -12.61 0.43
C PHE A 30 -9.46 -12.91 1.93
N PHE A 31 -8.58 -12.31 2.76
CA PHE A 31 -8.57 -12.53 4.21
C PHE A 31 -9.92 -12.17 4.84
N TYR A 32 -10.47 -10.98 4.56
CA TYR A 32 -11.73 -10.59 5.19
C TYR A 32 -12.92 -11.43 4.69
N THR A 33 -12.96 -11.81 3.42
CA THR A 33 -14.11 -12.54 2.86
C THR A 33 -14.09 -14.05 3.12
N ASN A 34 -12.91 -14.67 3.07
CA ASN A 34 -12.77 -16.13 3.16
C ASN A 34 -12.30 -16.62 4.53
N ILE A 35 -11.63 -15.77 5.33
CA ILE A 35 -11.03 -16.18 6.61
C ILE A 35 -11.75 -15.51 7.78
N ALA A 36 -11.85 -14.19 7.78
CA ALA A 36 -12.60 -13.46 8.81
C ALA A 36 -14.12 -13.59 8.65
N GLY A 37 -14.60 -14.10 7.50
CA GLY A 37 -16.02 -14.35 7.24
C GLY A 37 -16.87 -13.08 7.08
N LEU A 38 -16.28 -11.95 6.72
CA LEU A 38 -16.99 -10.72 6.41
C LEU A 38 -17.74 -10.85 5.07
N GLU A 39 -18.97 -10.38 5.01
CA GLU A 39 -19.73 -10.38 3.77
C GLU A 39 -18.98 -9.63 2.64
N PRO A 40 -18.84 -10.22 1.43
CA PRO A 40 -18.08 -9.60 0.33
C PRO A 40 -18.59 -8.21 -0.07
N ALA A 41 -19.90 -7.96 0.06
CA ALA A 41 -20.48 -6.65 -0.19
C ALA A 41 -19.91 -5.59 0.76
N LEU A 42 -19.82 -5.90 2.06
CA LEU A 42 -19.25 -5.01 3.07
C LEU A 42 -17.76 -4.77 2.83
N ALA A 43 -17.00 -5.81 2.48
CA ALA A 43 -15.58 -5.66 2.15
C ALA A 43 -15.37 -4.72 0.94
N GLY A 44 -16.20 -4.85 -0.10
CA GLY A 44 -16.21 -3.95 -1.24
C GLY A 44 -16.56 -2.50 -0.87
N PHE A 45 -17.58 -2.30 -0.04
CA PHE A 45 -17.94 -0.97 0.48
C PHE A 45 -16.82 -0.35 1.32
N ALA A 46 -16.09 -1.15 2.09
CA ALA A 46 -14.97 -0.64 2.89
C ALA A 46 -13.86 -0.06 2.00
N ILE A 47 -13.53 -0.76 0.91
CA ILE A 47 -12.57 -0.29 -0.09
C ILE A 47 -13.10 0.97 -0.80
N LEU A 48 -14.39 0.99 -1.15
CA LEU A 48 -15.02 2.16 -1.78
C LEU A 48 -14.91 3.41 -0.91
N ILE A 49 -15.25 3.30 0.38
CA ILE A 49 -15.14 4.42 1.34
C ILE A 49 -13.69 4.90 1.39
N ALA A 50 -12.73 3.98 1.43
CA ALA A 50 -11.32 4.34 1.48
C ALA A 50 -10.83 5.03 0.20
N LEU A 51 -11.35 4.64 -0.97
CA LEU A 51 -11.10 5.34 -2.24
C LEU A 51 -11.71 6.76 -2.25
N CYS A 52 -12.88 6.94 -1.65
CA CYS A 52 -13.46 8.27 -1.49
C CYS A 52 -12.60 9.17 -0.59
N VAL A 53 -11.99 8.61 0.46
CA VAL A 53 -11.04 9.35 1.30
C VAL A 53 -9.80 9.73 0.50
N ASP A 54 -9.22 8.80 -0.27
CA ASP A 54 -8.05 9.08 -1.12
C ASP A 54 -8.30 10.24 -2.11
N ALA A 55 -9.50 10.28 -2.71
CA ALA A 55 -9.88 11.35 -3.63
C ALA A 55 -9.80 12.75 -2.99
N VAL A 56 -9.93 12.84 -1.67
CA VAL A 56 -9.80 14.09 -0.90
C VAL A 56 -8.38 14.26 -0.36
N THR A 57 -7.76 13.20 0.18
CA THR A 57 -6.45 13.30 0.83
C THR A 57 -5.31 13.50 -0.16
N ASP A 58 -5.41 12.95 -1.37
CA ASP A 58 -4.35 13.06 -2.38
C ASP A 58 -4.13 14.52 -2.85
N PRO A 59 -5.17 15.29 -3.25
CA PRO A 59 -5.00 16.71 -3.57
C PRO A 59 -4.58 17.55 -2.38
N LEU A 60 -5.17 17.30 -1.19
CA LEU A 60 -4.80 18.01 0.04
C LEU A 60 -3.30 17.84 0.30
N MET A 61 -2.81 16.60 0.22
CA MET A 61 -1.40 16.35 0.47
C MET A 61 -0.51 16.99 -0.58
N GLY A 62 -0.92 17.01 -1.85
CA GLY A 62 -0.24 17.77 -2.91
C GLY A 62 -0.03 19.23 -2.49
N THR A 63 -1.10 19.93 -2.10
CA THR A 63 -1.00 21.34 -1.68
C THR A 63 -0.17 21.56 -0.42
N ILE A 64 -0.22 20.64 0.55
CA ILE A 64 0.57 20.70 1.78
C ILE A 64 2.06 20.56 1.47
N THR A 65 2.43 19.56 0.66
CA THR A 65 3.83 19.33 0.29
C THR A 65 4.41 20.50 -0.49
N ASP A 66 3.61 21.13 -1.36
CA ASP A 66 4.04 22.29 -2.11
C ASP A 66 4.27 23.51 -1.20
N ARG A 67 3.53 23.68 -0.11
CA ARG A 67 3.70 24.84 0.79
C ARG A 67 4.72 24.62 1.91
N THR A 68 5.21 23.40 2.09
CA THR A 68 6.08 23.06 3.21
C THR A 68 7.52 23.49 2.96
N ASN A 69 8.06 24.38 3.80
CA ASN A 69 9.48 24.70 3.84
C ASN A 69 10.12 24.10 5.10
N SER A 70 10.82 22.98 4.94
CA SER A 70 11.53 22.29 6.02
C SER A 70 13.03 22.20 5.74
N ARG A 71 13.84 22.09 6.81
CA ARG A 71 15.31 21.97 6.75
C ARG A 71 15.76 20.69 6.03
N TRP A 72 14.90 19.68 5.94
CA TRP A 72 15.17 18.41 5.24
C TRP A 72 14.59 18.38 3.81
N GLY A 73 14.13 19.53 3.30
CA GLY A 73 13.46 19.64 2.00
C GLY A 73 11.93 19.58 2.11
N ARG A 74 11.25 19.93 1.02
CA ARG A 74 9.78 20.12 0.98
C ARG A 74 9.01 18.80 1.10
N ARG A 75 9.57 17.71 0.56
CA ARG A 75 8.89 16.41 0.35
C ARG A 75 9.34 15.30 1.30
N HIS A 76 10.62 15.28 1.69
CA HIS A 76 11.23 14.20 2.48
C HIS A 76 10.62 13.97 3.87
N PRO A 77 10.28 14.99 4.68
CA PRO A 77 9.73 14.75 6.02
C PRO A 77 8.49 13.86 6.00
N TYR A 78 7.57 14.12 5.06
CA TYR A 78 6.33 13.36 4.92
C TYR A 78 6.57 11.90 4.53
N MET A 79 7.54 11.65 3.63
CA MET A 79 7.93 10.29 3.24
C MET A 79 8.57 9.50 4.39
N PHE A 80 9.23 10.17 5.34
CA PHE A 80 9.77 9.50 6.53
C PHE A 80 8.68 9.21 7.55
N PHE A 81 7.79 10.17 7.81
CA PHE A 81 6.71 9.99 8.77
C PHE A 81 5.64 9.00 8.29
N SER A 82 5.44 8.84 6.99
CA SER A 82 4.46 7.91 6.41
C SER A 82 4.72 6.45 6.77
N PHE A 83 5.98 6.06 7.03
CA PHE A 83 6.31 4.68 7.39
C PHE A 83 5.55 4.20 8.63
N ILE A 84 5.41 5.06 9.66
CA ILE A 84 4.76 4.72 10.93
C ILE A 84 3.28 4.33 10.75
N PRO A 85 2.41 5.18 10.18
CA PRO A 85 1.00 4.82 10.01
C PRO A 85 0.82 3.66 9.02
N ILE A 86 1.68 3.51 8.02
CA ILE A 86 1.64 2.38 7.09
C ILE A 86 1.91 1.07 7.83
N SER A 87 3.01 0.99 8.60
CA SER A 87 3.38 -0.22 9.32
C SER A 87 2.36 -0.60 10.39
N ILE A 88 1.91 0.38 11.18
CA ILE A 88 0.89 0.14 12.22
C ILE A 88 -0.43 -0.29 11.57
N GLY A 89 -0.81 0.37 10.46
CA GLY A 89 -2.02 0.04 9.72
C GLY A 89 -2.03 -1.37 9.18
N TYR A 90 -0.93 -1.82 8.58
CA TYR A 90 -0.81 -3.21 8.12
C TYR A 90 -0.93 -4.23 9.23
N VAL A 91 -0.20 -4.04 10.33
CA VAL A 91 -0.24 -4.98 11.46
C VAL A 91 -1.66 -5.09 12.00
N LEU A 92 -2.34 -3.96 12.24
CA LEU A 92 -3.68 -3.96 12.81
C LEU A 92 -4.75 -4.50 11.85
N LEU A 93 -4.53 -4.37 10.54
CA LEU A 93 -5.47 -4.79 9.51
C LEU A 93 -5.50 -6.32 9.31
N PHE A 94 -4.39 -7.02 9.57
CA PHE A 94 -4.32 -8.49 9.58
C PHE A 94 -4.39 -9.11 10.98
N LEU A 95 -4.47 -8.30 12.03
CA LEU A 95 -4.59 -8.78 13.41
C LEU A 95 -5.90 -9.52 13.76
N PRO A 96 -7.08 -9.24 13.15
CA PRO A 96 -8.32 -9.93 13.53
C PRO A 96 -8.21 -11.45 13.38
N ASN A 97 -8.31 -12.17 14.49
CA ASN A 97 -8.25 -13.63 14.47
C ASN A 97 -9.67 -14.20 14.22
N PRO A 98 -9.84 -15.19 13.33
CA PRO A 98 -11.12 -15.88 13.11
C PRO A 98 -11.75 -16.49 14.38
N SER A 99 -10.94 -16.71 15.42
CA SER A 99 -11.38 -17.21 16.73
C SER A 99 -12.12 -16.15 17.56
N TRP A 100 -12.12 -14.88 17.14
CA TRP A 100 -12.84 -13.82 17.83
C TRP A 100 -14.30 -13.81 17.37
N ASP A 101 -15.25 -13.98 18.29
CA ASP A 101 -16.69 -13.86 18.03
C ASP A 101 -17.08 -12.38 17.86
N VAL A 102 -16.66 -11.78 16.75
CA VAL A 102 -16.85 -10.36 16.44
C VAL A 102 -18.02 -10.20 15.48
N SER A 103 -18.95 -9.31 15.80
CA SER A 103 -20.05 -8.97 14.90
C SER A 103 -19.54 -8.43 13.55
N GLN A 104 -20.28 -8.73 12.47
CA GLN A 104 -20.01 -8.25 11.11
C GLN A 104 -19.81 -6.72 11.06
N SER A 105 -20.58 -5.95 11.85
CA SER A 105 -20.45 -4.49 11.89
C SER A 105 -19.13 -4.02 12.51
N ALA A 106 -18.62 -4.74 13.50
CA ALA A 106 -17.36 -4.42 14.16
C ALA A 106 -16.16 -4.81 13.28
N LEU A 107 -16.22 -5.96 12.59
CA LEU A 107 -15.21 -6.34 11.58
C LEU A 107 -15.18 -5.35 10.41
N PHE A 108 -16.35 -4.91 9.93
CA PHE A 108 -16.45 -3.89 8.90
C PHE A 108 -15.84 -2.55 9.36
N ALA A 109 -16.21 -2.05 10.54
CA ALA A 109 -15.67 -0.81 11.08
C ALA A 109 -14.15 -0.89 11.30
N TRP A 110 -13.65 -2.05 11.73
CA TRP A 110 -12.22 -2.33 11.86
C TRP A 110 -11.52 -2.24 10.50
N MET A 111 -12.01 -3.01 9.51
CA MET A 111 -11.47 -3.02 8.15
C MET A 111 -11.42 -1.61 7.57
N VAL A 112 -12.52 -0.85 7.66
CA VAL A 112 -12.61 0.52 7.14
C VAL A 112 -11.59 1.44 7.81
N SER A 113 -11.53 1.43 9.14
CA SER A 113 -10.70 2.36 9.91
C SER A 113 -9.20 2.16 9.60
N PHE A 114 -8.74 0.91 9.64
CA PHE A 114 -7.32 0.60 9.39
C PHE A 114 -6.96 0.66 7.91
N THR A 115 -7.92 0.37 7.02
CA THR A 115 -7.75 0.58 5.58
C THR A 115 -7.54 2.07 5.29
N ILE A 116 -8.40 2.94 5.83
CA ILE A 116 -8.26 4.40 5.69
C ILE A 116 -6.91 4.85 6.27
N MET A 117 -6.56 4.44 7.48
CA MET A 117 -5.29 4.81 8.11
C MET A 117 -4.07 4.42 7.26
N THR A 118 -4.06 3.20 6.73
CA THR A 118 -2.97 2.71 5.87
C THR A 118 -2.92 3.47 4.55
N ARG A 119 -4.08 3.77 3.95
CA ARG A 119 -4.15 4.49 2.68
C ARG A 119 -3.72 5.95 2.81
N VAL A 120 -4.18 6.64 3.85
CA VAL A 120 -3.73 8.00 4.19
C VAL A 120 -2.23 8.02 4.47
N GLY A 121 -1.71 7.01 5.19
CA GLY A 121 -0.28 6.80 5.36
C GLY A 121 0.45 6.69 4.02
N MET A 122 -0.09 5.91 3.08
CA MET A 122 0.48 5.80 1.73
C MET A 122 0.37 7.08 0.91
N THR A 123 -0.69 7.87 1.04
CA THR A 123 -0.80 9.20 0.41
C THR A 123 0.33 10.12 0.84
N PHE A 124 0.70 10.09 2.13
CA PHE A 124 1.85 10.84 2.66
C PHE A 124 3.19 10.41 2.07
N PHE A 125 3.28 9.22 1.46
CA PHE A 125 4.48 8.74 0.78
C PHE A 125 4.42 8.96 -0.74
N ASP A 126 3.37 8.48 -1.39
CA ASP A 126 3.27 8.37 -2.85
C ASP A 126 3.14 9.75 -3.52
N ILE A 127 2.39 10.68 -2.92
CA ILE A 127 2.23 12.04 -3.48
C ILE A 127 3.54 12.83 -3.47
N PRO A 128 4.27 12.97 -2.33
CA PRO A 128 5.57 13.62 -2.36
C PRO A 128 6.59 12.87 -3.23
N HIS A 129 6.59 11.53 -3.22
CA HIS A 129 7.49 10.71 -4.04
C HIS A 129 7.29 10.99 -5.53
N ARG A 130 6.05 10.93 -6.03
CA ARG A 130 5.74 11.22 -7.44
C ARG A 130 6.19 12.60 -7.88
N GLY A 131 5.91 13.63 -7.09
CA GLY A 131 6.33 14.98 -7.47
C GLY A 131 7.83 15.23 -7.32
N LEU A 132 8.54 14.49 -6.44
CA LEU A 132 10.02 14.48 -6.44
C LEU A 132 10.55 13.93 -7.78
N GLY A 133 9.91 12.89 -8.32
CA GLY A 133 10.15 12.37 -9.67
C GLY A 133 10.08 13.41 -10.77
N ALA A 134 9.04 14.24 -10.72
CA ALA A 134 8.83 15.30 -11.70
C ALA A 134 9.84 16.46 -11.57
N GLU A 135 10.35 16.73 -10.37
CA GLU A 135 11.33 17.79 -10.09
C GLU A 135 12.78 17.39 -10.42
N LEU A 136 13.08 16.08 -10.51
CA LEU A 136 14.44 15.56 -10.71
C LEU A 136 15.09 15.98 -12.04
N SER A 137 14.32 16.08 -13.12
CA SER A 137 14.81 16.60 -14.42
C SER A 137 13.91 17.71 -14.95
N LYS A 138 14.44 18.55 -15.84
CA LYS A 138 13.67 19.48 -16.67
C LYS A 138 13.40 18.91 -18.07
N ASP A 139 14.13 17.88 -18.47
CA ASP A 139 13.97 17.23 -19.77
C ASP A 139 12.81 16.23 -19.72
N TYR A 140 11.96 16.27 -20.74
CA TYR A 140 10.81 15.39 -20.87
C TYR A 140 11.23 13.92 -21.00
N GLU A 141 12.23 13.62 -21.83
CA GLU A 141 12.70 12.25 -22.06
C GLU A 141 13.28 11.64 -20.78
N GLU A 142 14.01 12.43 -19.99
CA GLU A 142 14.53 11.97 -18.72
C GLU A 142 13.44 11.73 -17.66
N ARG A 143 12.40 12.57 -17.63
CA ARG A 143 11.24 12.38 -16.73
C ARG A 143 10.48 11.12 -17.08
N VAL A 144 10.21 10.89 -18.37
CA VAL A 144 9.58 9.65 -18.84
C VAL A 144 10.43 8.46 -18.42
N SER A 145 11.74 8.50 -18.64
CA SER A 145 12.66 7.45 -18.20
C SER A 145 12.59 7.21 -16.69
N ILE A 146 12.62 8.25 -15.86
CA ILE A 146 12.53 8.13 -14.38
C ILE A 146 11.20 7.47 -13.97
N MET A 147 10.09 7.90 -14.55
CA MET A 147 8.78 7.34 -14.25
C MET A 147 8.66 5.88 -14.72
N SER A 148 9.22 5.53 -15.87
CA SER A 148 9.26 4.13 -16.34
C SER A 148 10.05 3.24 -15.40
N TRP A 149 11.21 3.69 -14.89
CA TRP A 149 11.98 2.96 -13.88
C TRP A 149 11.17 2.78 -12.58
N ARG A 150 10.46 3.82 -12.16
CA ARG A 150 9.57 3.80 -10.99
C ARG A 150 8.49 2.73 -11.13
N GLU A 151 7.77 2.73 -12.25
CA GLU A 151 6.70 1.76 -12.50
C GLU A 151 7.24 0.34 -12.63
N LEU A 152 8.37 0.15 -13.31
CA LEU A 152 9.01 -1.18 -13.43
C LEU A 152 9.33 -1.77 -12.06
N VAL A 153 9.92 -0.98 -11.14
CA VAL A 153 10.20 -1.44 -9.77
C VAL A 153 8.91 -1.71 -8.99
N GLY A 154 7.87 -0.90 -9.18
CA GLY A 154 6.55 -1.13 -8.59
C GLY A 154 5.98 -2.49 -9.01
N TRP A 155 5.90 -2.76 -10.30
CA TRP A 155 5.41 -4.04 -10.82
C TRP A 155 6.24 -5.24 -10.37
N LEU A 156 7.59 -5.14 -10.41
CA LEU A 156 8.45 -6.21 -9.93
C LEU A 156 8.25 -6.49 -8.44
N SER A 157 8.07 -5.45 -7.62
CA SER A 157 7.85 -5.61 -6.19
C SER A 157 6.50 -6.27 -5.88
N GLY A 158 5.44 -5.91 -6.62
CA GLY A 158 4.14 -6.56 -6.52
C GLY A 158 4.23 -8.04 -6.90
N LEU A 159 4.75 -8.34 -8.09
CA LEU A 159 4.93 -9.74 -8.55
C LEU A 159 5.78 -10.57 -7.57
N THR A 160 6.84 -9.99 -7.02
CA THR A 160 7.67 -10.66 -6.01
C THR A 160 6.87 -10.91 -4.72
N ASN A 161 6.06 -9.94 -4.28
CA ASN A 161 5.18 -10.10 -3.12
C ASN A 161 4.12 -11.18 -3.35
N ALA A 162 3.45 -11.18 -4.49
CA ALA A 162 2.50 -12.23 -4.86
C ALA A 162 3.19 -13.61 -4.88
N PHE A 163 4.39 -13.70 -5.46
CA PHE A 163 5.17 -14.93 -5.45
C PHE A 163 5.51 -15.39 -4.03
N LEU A 164 6.01 -14.50 -3.17
CA LEU A 164 6.31 -14.83 -1.77
C LEU A 164 5.04 -15.23 -1.00
N GLY A 165 3.95 -14.50 -1.18
CA GLY A 165 2.67 -14.80 -0.54
C GLY A 165 2.17 -16.19 -0.91
N TYR A 166 2.07 -16.52 -2.19
CA TYR A 166 1.53 -17.82 -2.63
C TYR A 166 2.51 -18.99 -2.47
N PHE A 167 3.81 -18.78 -2.68
CA PHE A 167 4.80 -19.86 -2.70
C PHE A 167 5.62 -20.01 -1.43
N VAL A 168 5.56 -19.08 -0.48
CA VAL A 168 6.31 -19.16 0.79
C VAL A 168 5.37 -19.17 2.00
N PHE A 169 4.48 -18.18 2.11
CA PHE A 169 3.61 -18.03 3.28
C PHE A 169 2.35 -18.91 3.20
N LEU A 170 1.62 -18.84 2.08
CA LEU A 170 0.36 -19.57 1.87
C LEU A 170 0.57 -20.93 1.20
N ARG A 171 1.62 -21.65 1.62
CA ARG A 171 1.96 -22.96 1.04
C ARG A 171 0.85 -23.99 1.34
N PRO A 172 0.49 -24.83 0.36
CA PRO A 172 -0.38 -25.98 0.61
C PRO A 172 0.16 -26.82 1.76
N THR A 173 -0.67 -27.05 2.78
CA THR A 173 -0.35 -27.88 3.94
C THR A 173 -1.18 -29.15 3.86
N ALA A 174 -0.81 -30.22 4.57
CA ALA A 174 -1.52 -31.50 4.50
C ALA A 174 -3.03 -31.40 4.87
N GLU A 175 -3.41 -30.38 5.67
CA GLU A 175 -4.81 -30.07 6.02
C GLU A 175 -5.51 -29.13 5.02
N TYR A 176 -4.78 -28.34 4.23
CA TYR A 176 -5.33 -27.35 3.31
C TYR A 176 -4.67 -27.44 1.93
N GLU A 177 -5.38 -28.05 0.97
CA GLU A 177 -4.95 -28.20 -0.44
C GLU A 177 -4.72 -26.83 -1.11
N LYS A 178 -5.44 -25.80 -0.66
CA LYS A 178 -5.17 -24.39 -0.96
C LYS A 178 -4.66 -23.72 0.32
N GLY A 179 -3.34 -23.55 0.45
CA GLY A 179 -2.72 -22.94 1.64
C GLY A 179 -3.19 -21.51 1.96
N MET A 180 -3.83 -20.83 1.00
CA MET A 180 -4.53 -19.57 1.23
C MET A 180 -5.64 -19.66 2.29
N LEU A 181 -6.29 -20.83 2.42
CA LEU A 181 -7.39 -21.05 3.36
C LEU A 181 -6.92 -21.39 4.79
N ASN A 182 -5.62 -21.58 4.98
CA ASN A 182 -5.08 -21.85 6.31
C ASN A 182 -5.03 -20.55 7.11
N ALA A 183 -5.90 -20.41 8.12
CA ALA A 183 -5.95 -19.22 8.98
C ALA A 183 -4.65 -18.98 9.77
N ASP A 184 -3.86 -20.02 10.05
CA ASP A 184 -2.57 -19.91 10.76
C ASP A 184 -1.43 -19.41 9.86
N ALA A 185 -1.65 -19.34 8.54
CA ALA A 185 -0.66 -18.87 7.57
C ALA A 185 -0.71 -17.35 7.30
N TRP A 186 -1.62 -16.64 7.95
CA TRP A 186 -1.84 -15.18 7.85
C TRP A 186 -1.35 -14.46 9.09
#